data_AF-A0A7J9FFJ5-F1
#
_entry.id   AF-A0A7J9FFJ5-F1
#
_cell.length_a   1.000
_cell.length_b   1.000
_cell.length_c   1.000
_cell.angle_alpha   90.00
_cell.angle_beta   90.00
_cell.angle_gamma   90.00
#
_symmetry.space_group_name_H-M   'P 1'
#
loop_
_entity.id
_entity.type
_entity.pdbx_description
1 polymer ?
#
loop_
_entity_poly.entity_id
_entity_poly.type
_entity_poly.pdbx_seq_one_letter_code
_entity_poly.pdbx_strand_id
1 'polypeptide(L)'
;MLSKQAVKIAKQAEEHERFINKVTHLLGVLGFGGFCFLLGARPQDIPYVYCVFYVTFVPLRWIYYRFKKWHYYLLDFCYYANTIFLVDLLLYPKNEKLFMICFSFAEGPLAWALIVWRCSLVFSSVDKIISVLIHLLPGIVFFTIRWWNPATFEAMHPEGTPHRFSWPYVEDKSYLWTWLFGVPLAAYTLWQVLYFLIVNVLRRQRLLRDPEVMTSYRELSKKAQKANNIWWRLSGLLGDQNRLLMYILLQAVFTVATMALTVPIFLSYEFHAIFQILKVSASVWNGGSFLLEVMPRQVIVKEKKKSGNQVPCQQQDQHSDLTENAMQANGSSVTHQSE
;
A
#
# COMPACT_ATOMS: atom_id res chain seq x y z
N MET A 1 -12.86 -38.72 20.37
CA MET A 1 -11.97 -37.99 21.37
C MET A 1 -11.02 -37.03 20.64
N LEU A 2 -10.70 -37.28 19.26
CA LEU A 2 -9.89 -36.41 18.39
C LEU A 2 -10.75 -35.32 17.75
N SER A 3 -12.09 -35.53 17.71
CA SER A 3 -13.04 -34.55 17.14
C SER A 3 -13.47 -33.53 18.19
N LYS A 4 -13.53 -33.90 19.45
CA LYS A 4 -13.87 -32.96 20.54
C LYS A 4 -12.68 -32.06 20.88
N GLN A 5 -11.46 -32.68 20.79
CA GLN A 5 -10.23 -31.88 21.01
C GLN A 5 -9.99 -30.91 19.85
N ALA A 6 -10.36 -31.30 18.61
CA ALA A 6 -10.23 -30.41 17.43
C ALA A 6 -11.23 -29.24 17.52
N VAL A 7 -12.38 -29.47 18.02
CA VAL A 7 -13.40 -28.40 18.16
C VAL A 7 -12.98 -27.42 19.27
N LYS A 8 -12.47 -27.98 20.33
CA LYS A 8 -11.98 -27.13 21.43
C LYS A 8 -10.80 -26.24 20.96
N ILE A 9 -9.86 -26.85 20.18
CA ILE A 9 -8.70 -26.07 19.68
C ILE A 9 -9.19 -25.00 18.70
N ALA A 10 -10.16 -25.34 17.92
CA ALA A 10 -10.69 -24.37 16.93
C ALA A 10 -11.41 -23.21 17.67
N LYS A 11 -12.15 -23.58 18.64
CA LYS A 11 -12.83 -22.53 19.42
C LYS A 11 -11.82 -21.62 20.13
N GLN A 12 -10.80 -22.24 20.72
CA GLN A 12 -9.77 -21.41 21.39
C GLN A 12 -9.02 -20.54 20.37
N ALA A 13 -8.73 -21.09 19.24
CA ALA A 13 -8.06 -20.30 18.18
C ALA A 13 -8.96 -19.12 17.74
N GLU A 14 -10.22 -19.39 17.67
CA GLU A 14 -11.13 -18.31 17.27
C GLU A 14 -11.18 -17.20 18.33
N GLU A 15 -11.26 -17.62 19.53
CA GLU A 15 -11.28 -16.62 20.61
C GLU A 15 -9.98 -15.80 20.63
N HIS A 16 -8.87 -16.54 20.44
CA HIS A 16 -7.60 -15.80 20.39
C HIS A 16 -7.57 -14.82 19.22
N GLU A 17 -8.06 -15.26 18.12
CA GLU A 17 -8.08 -14.36 16.95
C GLU A 17 -8.96 -13.12 17.22
N ARG A 18 -10.04 -13.32 17.78
CA ARG A 18 -10.91 -12.18 18.10
C ARG A 18 -10.22 -11.21 19.08
N PHE A 19 -9.66 -11.82 20.02
CA PHE A 19 -8.95 -10.95 20.98
C PHE A 19 -7.86 -10.13 20.29
N ILE A 20 -7.02 -10.76 19.45
CA ILE A 20 -5.94 -10.04 18.75
C ILE A 20 -6.54 -8.94 17.86
N ASN A 21 -7.66 -9.30 17.26
CA ASN A 21 -8.28 -8.26 16.40
C ASN A 21 -8.74 -7.06 17.23
N LYS A 22 -9.27 -7.33 18.39
CA LYS A 22 -9.70 -6.20 19.26
C LYS A 22 -8.52 -5.34 19.69
N VAL A 23 -7.49 -6.07 20.08
CA VAL A 23 -6.30 -5.29 20.51
C VAL A 23 -5.73 -4.50 19.32
N THR A 24 -5.69 -5.15 18.17
CA THR A 24 -5.14 -4.45 16.98
C THR A 24 -6.02 -3.23 16.65
N HIS A 25 -7.26 -3.46 16.77
CA HIS A 25 -8.15 -2.32 16.50
C HIS A 25 -7.89 -1.17 17.47
N LEU A 26 -7.89 -1.49 18.73
CA LEU A 26 -7.63 -0.45 19.73
C LEU A 26 -6.30 0.27 19.46
N LEU A 27 -5.20 -0.49 19.23
CA LEU A 27 -3.89 0.16 18.98
C LEU A 27 -3.92 0.95 17.68
N GLY A 28 -4.59 0.30 16.69
CA GLY A 28 -4.67 1.01 15.39
C GLY A 28 -5.36 2.37 15.55
N VAL A 29 -6.47 2.40 16.28
CA VAL A 29 -7.22 3.67 16.44
C VAL A 29 -6.38 4.65 17.27
N LEU A 30 -5.82 4.17 18.36
CA LEU A 30 -4.97 5.06 19.17
C LEU A 30 -3.78 5.59 18.36
N GLY A 31 -3.13 4.63 17.59
CA GLY A 31 -1.99 5.06 16.75
C GLY A 31 -2.41 6.13 15.73
N PHE A 32 -3.50 5.81 14.99
CA PHE A 32 -3.94 6.79 13.98
C PHE A 32 -4.36 8.10 14.64
N GLY A 33 -5.21 8.02 15.75
CA GLY A 33 -5.56 9.24 16.52
C GLY A 33 -4.33 9.99 17.01
N GLY A 34 -3.40 9.24 17.62
CA GLY A 34 -2.12 9.87 18.03
C GLY A 34 -1.42 10.60 16.89
N PHE A 35 -1.37 9.93 15.70
CA PHE A 35 -0.73 10.59 14.54
C PHE A 35 -1.46 11.90 14.19
N CYS A 36 -2.80 11.87 14.14
CA CYS A 36 -3.56 13.10 13.80
C CYS A 36 -3.31 14.19 14.86
N PHE A 37 -3.37 13.77 16.14
CA PHE A 37 -3.06 14.74 17.22
C PHE A 37 -1.68 15.37 17.01
N LEU A 38 -0.66 14.54 16.71
CA LEU A 38 0.71 15.07 16.52
C LEU A 38 0.78 15.96 15.28
N LEU A 39 0.09 15.50 14.24
CA LEU A 39 0.09 16.32 13.01
C LEU A 39 -0.44 17.72 13.31
N GLY A 40 -1.42 17.88 14.15
CA GLY A 40 -1.97 19.19 14.52
C GLY A 40 -1.14 19.90 15.59
N ALA A 41 -0.66 19.17 16.54
CA ALA A 41 0.05 19.76 17.69
C ALA A 41 1.51 20.07 17.36
N ARG A 42 2.19 19.13 16.63
CA ARG A 42 3.63 19.32 16.31
C ARG A 42 3.94 18.72 14.92
N PRO A 43 3.55 19.38 13.85
CA PRO A 43 3.68 18.88 12.48
C PRO A 43 5.16 18.67 12.08
N GLN A 44 6.12 19.34 12.79
CA GLN A 44 7.56 19.18 12.48
C GLN A 44 8.04 17.77 12.81
N ASP A 45 7.38 17.11 13.68
CA ASP A 45 7.82 15.76 14.09
C ASP A 45 7.24 14.68 13.14
N ILE A 46 6.46 15.04 12.22
CA ILE A 46 5.74 14.06 11.39
C ILE A 46 6.73 13.30 10.50
N PRO A 47 7.72 13.96 9.91
CA PRO A 47 8.68 13.18 9.11
C PRO A 47 9.38 12.11 9.94
N TYR A 48 9.68 12.43 11.24
CA TYR A 48 10.38 11.44 12.07
C TYR A 48 9.44 10.28 12.44
N VAL A 49 8.23 10.65 12.68
CA VAL A 49 7.27 9.58 12.99
C VAL A 49 7.14 8.64 11.79
N TYR A 50 7.08 9.21 10.66
CA TYR A 50 7.04 8.39 9.44
C TYR A 50 8.27 7.50 9.33
N CYS A 51 9.44 8.06 9.58
CA CYS A 51 10.66 7.25 9.47
C CYS A 51 10.66 6.11 10.48
N VAL A 52 10.20 6.43 11.70
CA VAL A 52 10.16 5.36 12.72
C VAL A 52 9.14 4.29 12.28
N PHE A 53 8.01 4.76 11.80
CA PHE A 53 7.02 3.80 11.29
C PHE A 53 7.63 2.88 10.23
N TYR A 54 8.29 3.45 9.26
CA TYR A 54 8.78 2.63 8.13
C TYR A 54 9.91 1.69 8.58
N VAL A 55 10.85 2.16 9.40
CA VAL A 55 12.03 1.32 9.77
C VAL A 55 11.59 0.22 10.74
N THR A 56 10.43 0.44 11.33
CA THR A 56 9.98 -0.60 12.28
C THR A 56 9.07 -1.61 11.57
N PHE A 57 8.10 -1.12 10.79
CA PHE A 57 7.03 -2.04 10.37
C PHE A 57 7.38 -2.72 9.05
N VAL A 58 8.25 -2.19 8.28
CA VAL A 58 8.56 -2.85 7.00
C VAL A 58 9.43 -4.10 7.26
N PRO A 59 10.42 -4.01 8.16
CA PRO A 59 11.16 -5.26 8.44
C PRO A 59 10.24 -6.33 9.05
N LEU A 60 9.41 -5.85 9.96
CA LEU A 60 8.47 -6.85 10.53
C LEU A 60 7.58 -7.46 9.42
N ARG A 61 7.21 -6.61 8.57
CA ARG A 61 6.39 -7.13 7.45
C ARG A 61 7.21 -8.09 6.57
N TRP A 62 8.46 -7.79 6.36
CA TRP A 62 9.30 -8.73 5.60
C TRP A 62 9.31 -10.11 6.24
N ILE A 63 9.48 -10.12 7.56
CA ILE A 63 9.52 -11.43 8.23
C ILE A 63 8.17 -12.15 8.05
N TYR A 64 7.17 -11.39 8.17
CA TYR A 64 5.82 -11.98 8.03
C TYR A 64 5.59 -12.46 6.59
N TYR A 65 5.93 -11.71 5.62
CA TYR A 65 5.69 -12.09 4.22
C TYR A 65 6.59 -13.26 3.78
N ARG A 66 7.71 -13.34 4.40
CA ARG A 66 8.54 -14.50 4.03
C ARG A 66 7.89 -15.81 4.49
N PHE A 67 7.28 -15.69 5.61
CA PHE A 67 6.61 -16.91 6.10
C PHE A 67 5.41 -17.26 5.21
N LYS A 68 4.90 -16.26 4.57
CA LYS A 68 3.68 -16.51 3.76
C LYS A 68 4.05 -16.66 2.27
N LYS A 69 5.40 -16.49 1.98
CA LYS A 69 5.93 -16.54 0.60
C LYS A 69 5.36 -15.41 -0.26
N TRP A 70 5.15 -14.21 0.38
CA TRP A 70 4.69 -12.99 -0.33
C TRP A 70 5.81 -11.94 -0.36
N HIS A 71 7.00 -12.35 -0.21
CA HIS A 71 8.09 -11.37 0.08
C HIS A 71 8.45 -10.62 -1.21
N TYR A 72 7.94 -11.05 -2.36
CA TYR A 72 8.27 -10.32 -3.60
C TYR A 72 7.39 -9.07 -3.73
N TYR A 73 6.37 -9.01 -2.85
CA TYR A 73 5.61 -7.76 -2.79
C TYR A 73 6.48 -6.59 -2.32
N LEU A 74 7.44 -6.94 -1.56
CA LEU A 74 8.26 -5.84 -0.99
C LEU A 74 9.18 -5.24 -2.05
N LEU A 75 9.15 -5.82 -3.27
CA LEU A 75 9.96 -5.25 -4.37
C LEU A 75 9.12 -4.25 -5.16
N ASP A 76 7.95 -4.11 -4.73
CA ASP A 76 7.05 -3.21 -5.48
C ASP A 76 7.56 -1.76 -5.34
N PHE A 77 6.95 -0.94 -6.22
CA PHE A 77 7.46 0.44 -6.37
C PHE A 77 7.26 1.23 -5.08
N CYS A 78 6.24 1.00 -4.33
CA CYS A 78 5.97 1.81 -3.12
C CYS A 78 7.09 1.63 -2.08
N TYR A 79 7.65 0.40 -2.02
CA TYR A 79 8.74 0.21 -1.04
C TYR A 79 10.04 0.85 -1.54
N TYR A 80 10.22 0.74 -2.86
CA TYR A 80 11.35 1.45 -3.48
C TYR A 80 11.25 2.97 -3.23
N ALA A 81 10.12 3.52 -3.41
CA ALA A 81 9.95 4.98 -3.24
C ALA A 81 10.09 5.37 -1.76
N ASN A 82 9.51 4.57 -0.89
CA ASN A 82 9.59 4.92 0.53
C ASN A 82 11.03 4.85 1.05
N THR A 83 11.80 3.94 0.46
CA THR A 83 13.22 3.91 0.87
C THR A 83 13.91 5.21 0.44
N ILE A 84 13.62 5.67 -0.75
CA ILE A 84 14.23 6.95 -1.21
C ILE A 84 13.71 8.10 -0.33
N PHE A 85 12.41 7.96 0.12
CA PHE A 85 11.90 9.01 1.02
C PHE A 85 12.75 9.08 2.29
N LEU A 86 13.08 7.89 2.84
CA LEU A 86 13.87 7.89 4.07
C LEU A 86 15.24 8.54 3.86
N VAL A 87 15.80 8.22 2.68
CA VAL A 87 17.12 8.83 2.40
C VAL A 87 16.97 10.36 2.30
N ASP A 88 15.91 10.78 1.69
CA ASP A 88 15.71 12.24 1.57
C ASP A 88 15.49 12.87 2.95
N LEU A 89 14.66 12.24 3.77
CA LEU A 89 14.29 12.86 5.06
C LEU A 89 15.44 12.77 6.08
N LEU A 90 16.25 11.70 6.02
CA LEU A 90 17.27 11.51 7.09
C LEU A 90 18.62 12.05 6.63
N LEU A 91 18.88 11.90 5.30
CA LEU A 91 20.29 12.20 4.92
C LEU A 91 20.34 13.51 4.13
N TYR A 92 19.25 13.78 3.35
CA TYR A 92 19.34 14.99 2.51
C TYR A 92 18.03 15.79 2.64
N PRO A 93 17.63 16.29 3.82
CA PRO A 93 16.34 16.95 4.06
C PRO A 93 16.26 18.33 3.42
N LYS A 94 17.45 18.89 2.99
CA LYS A 94 17.38 20.27 2.45
C LYS A 94 17.57 20.25 0.92
N ASN A 95 17.72 19.10 0.40
CA ASN A 95 17.93 18.99 -1.05
C ASN A 95 16.57 19.13 -1.78
N GLU A 96 16.50 20.19 -2.54
CA GLU A 96 15.20 20.54 -3.18
C GLU A 96 14.87 19.57 -4.32
N LYS A 97 15.92 19.21 -5.00
CA LYS A 97 15.68 18.32 -6.15
C LYS A 97 15.18 16.95 -5.69
N LEU A 98 15.86 16.47 -4.67
CA LEU A 98 15.45 15.14 -4.18
C LEU A 98 14.05 15.23 -3.55
N PHE A 99 13.73 16.34 -2.94
CA PHE A 99 12.38 16.53 -2.41
C PHE A 99 11.33 16.46 -3.53
N MET A 100 11.63 17.16 -4.62
CA MET A 100 10.64 17.19 -5.73
C MET A 100 10.46 15.80 -6.33
N ILE A 101 11.58 15.07 -6.39
CA ILE A 101 11.45 13.70 -6.90
C ILE A 101 10.55 12.88 -5.95
N CYS A 102 10.78 12.96 -4.66
CA CYS A 102 9.99 12.21 -3.68
C CYS A 102 8.53 12.70 -3.67
N PHE A 103 8.44 14.01 -3.88
CA PHE A 103 7.05 14.54 -3.92
C PHE A 103 6.29 13.92 -5.09
N SER A 104 6.94 13.82 -6.22
CA SER A 104 6.29 13.24 -7.40
C SER A 104 5.88 11.78 -7.15
N PHE A 105 6.77 11.00 -6.49
CA PHE A 105 6.41 9.59 -6.19
C PHE A 105 5.25 9.53 -5.19
N ALA A 106 5.29 10.38 -4.16
CA ALA A 106 4.31 10.29 -3.07
C ALA A 106 2.92 10.73 -3.57
N GLU A 107 2.91 11.86 -4.35
CA GLU A 107 1.59 12.40 -4.74
C GLU A 107 1.18 11.87 -6.12
N GLY A 108 2.07 11.11 -6.72
CA GLY A 108 1.77 10.54 -8.05
C GLY A 108 1.31 9.09 -7.92
N PRO A 109 2.14 8.19 -8.31
CA PRO A 109 1.69 6.78 -8.41
C PRO A 109 1.33 6.20 -7.04
N LEU A 110 1.98 6.58 -5.93
CA LEU A 110 1.66 5.94 -4.63
C LEU A 110 0.27 6.40 -4.15
N ALA A 111 0.02 7.73 -4.24
CA ALA A 111 -1.29 8.23 -3.75
C ALA A 111 -2.44 7.69 -4.61
N TRP A 112 -2.20 7.64 -5.86
CA TRP A 112 -3.32 7.20 -6.72
C TRP A 112 -3.52 5.68 -6.61
N ALA A 113 -2.43 4.99 -6.29
CA ALA A 113 -2.64 3.55 -6.05
C ALA A 113 -3.57 3.31 -4.86
N LEU A 114 -3.47 4.19 -3.92
CA LEU A 114 -4.39 4.10 -2.77
C LEU A 114 -5.86 4.17 -3.23
N ILE A 115 -6.14 4.95 -4.22
CA ILE A 115 -7.54 5.15 -4.67
C ILE A 115 -7.90 4.08 -5.70
N VAL A 116 -7.07 3.86 -6.65
CA VAL A 116 -7.41 2.97 -7.78
C VAL A 116 -7.48 1.51 -7.29
N TRP A 117 -6.52 1.28 -6.34
CA TRP A 117 -6.55 -0.15 -5.91
C TRP A 117 -7.40 -0.29 -4.65
N ARG A 118 -8.14 0.72 -4.37
CA ARG A 118 -9.15 0.72 -3.29
C ARG A 118 -8.58 0.15 -1.99
N CYS A 119 -7.46 0.75 -1.59
CA CYS A 119 -6.89 0.32 -0.29
C CYS A 119 -7.79 0.72 0.88
N SER A 120 -7.98 -0.30 1.79
CA SER A 120 -8.99 -0.09 2.85
C SER A 120 -8.32 0.10 4.21
N LEU A 121 -8.73 1.24 4.78
CA LEU A 121 -8.22 1.46 6.15
C LEU A 121 -9.11 0.73 7.17
N VAL A 122 -8.57 -0.39 7.65
CA VAL A 122 -9.30 -1.24 8.61
C VAL A 122 -8.41 -1.41 9.85
N PHE A 123 -8.95 -1.02 10.99
CA PHE A 123 -8.08 -0.89 12.17
C PHE A 123 -7.95 -2.23 12.89
N SER A 124 -8.69 -3.19 12.36
CA SER A 124 -8.56 -4.53 12.98
C SER A 124 -7.60 -5.42 12.20
N SER A 125 -6.94 -4.78 11.15
CA SER A 125 -5.97 -5.56 10.34
C SER A 125 -4.67 -4.76 10.18
N VAL A 126 -3.58 -5.37 10.67
CA VAL A 126 -2.28 -4.67 10.65
C VAL A 126 -1.78 -4.58 9.20
N ASP A 127 -1.98 -5.61 8.44
CA ASP A 127 -1.52 -5.60 7.04
C ASP A 127 -2.22 -4.49 6.23
N LYS A 128 -3.52 -4.33 6.44
CA LYS A 128 -4.24 -3.28 5.67
C LYS A 128 -3.84 -1.87 6.14
N ILE A 129 -3.62 -1.82 7.48
CA ILE A 129 -3.20 -0.49 8.00
C ILE A 129 -1.84 -0.11 7.42
N ILE A 130 -0.89 -1.03 7.47
CA ILE A 130 0.47 -0.71 6.97
C ILE A 130 0.39 -0.41 5.47
N SER A 131 -0.41 -1.22 4.74
CA SER A 131 -0.52 -0.99 3.28
C SER A 131 -1.06 0.42 3.00
N VAL A 132 -2.04 0.87 3.78
CA VAL A 132 -2.58 2.23 3.56
C VAL A 132 -1.55 3.29 3.97
N LEU A 133 -0.84 3.04 5.08
CA LEU A 133 0.04 4.10 5.62
C LEU A 133 1.28 4.27 4.73
N ILE A 134 1.75 3.18 4.05
CA ILE A 134 2.94 3.33 3.18
C ILE A 134 2.57 4.17 1.96
N HIS A 135 1.29 4.22 1.63
CA HIS A 135 0.88 5.04 0.45
C HIS A 135 0.38 6.41 0.89
N LEU A 136 -0.20 6.48 2.08
CA LEU A 136 -0.87 7.73 2.51
C LEU A 136 0.13 8.65 3.23
N LEU A 137 1.01 8.17 4.08
CA LEU A 137 1.81 9.01 4.99
C LEU A 137 2.85 9.84 4.22
N PRO A 138 3.55 9.27 3.23
CA PRO A 138 4.54 10.12 2.55
C PRO A 138 3.91 11.41 1.99
N GLY A 139 2.71 11.28 1.38
CA GLY A 139 2.05 12.51 0.89
C GLY A 139 1.80 13.52 2.02
N ILE A 140 1.35 12.99 3.16
CA ILE A 140 1.08 13.90 4.29
C ILE A 140 2.39 14.55 4.77
N VAL A 141 3.49 13.73 4.79
CA VAL A 141 4.80 14.25 5.23
C VAL A 141 5.25 15.38 4.29
N PHE A 142 5.17 15.11 3.00
CA PHE A 142 5.70 16.12 2.07
C PHE A 142 4.76 17.32 2.01
N PHE A 143 3.44 17.04 2.25
CA PHE A 143 2.51 18.18 2.38
C PHE A 143 2.89 19.07 3.57
N THR A 144 3.17 18.38 4.69
CA THR A 144 3.55 19.15 5.89
C THR A 144 4.85 19.94 5.65
N ILE A 145 5.85 19.35 5.01
CA ILE A 145 7.15 20.03 4.80
C ILE A 145 6.93 21.21 3.83
N ARG A 146 6.20 20.99 2.86
CA ARG A 146 6.10 22.05 1.82
C ARG A 146 5.21 23.19 2.31
N TRP A 147 4.03 22.84 2.98
CA TRP A 147 3.06 23.93 3.25
C TRP A 147 3.06 24.32 4.73
N TRP A 148 3.22 23.31 5.42
CA TRP A 148 2.97 23.58 6.85
C TRP A 148 4.30 23.60 7.64
N ASN A 149 5.28 23.06 7.01
CA ASN A 149 6.60 23.10 7.65
C ASN A 149 7.52 24.06 6.89
N PRO A 150 7.11 25.17 6.47
CA PRO A 150 8.09 26.13 5.92
C PRO A 150 8.46 27.21 6.92
N ALA A 151 8.58 26.86 8.16
CA ALA A 151 8.63 27.78 9.31
C ALA A 151 8.87 26.98 10.60
N THR A 152 8.95 26.31 11.30
CA THR A 152 8.86 27.53 12.15
C THR A 152 8.20 28.68 11.39
N PHE A 153 7.72 28.66 10.15
CA PHE A 153 7.22 29.55 9.06
C PHE A 153 6.69 30.84 9.67
N GLU A 154 7.21 31.48 10.99
CA GLU A 154 6.92 32.83 11.48
C GLU A 154 7.14 32.92 12.98
N ALA A 155 7.79 32.38 13.98
CA ALA A 155 8.38 33.29 15.00
C ALA A 155 9.26 34.36 14.33
N MET A 156 9.58 34.86 13.00
CA MET A 156 10.74 35.39 12.23
C MET A 156 10.22 36.18 11.01
N HIS A 157 8.79 36.33 10.89
CA HIS A 157 8.52 37.21 9.73
C HIS A 157 8.51 38.67 10.19
N PRO A 158 9.78 39.52 10.21
CA PRO A 158 9.75 40.98 10.35
C PRO A 158 8.96 41.65 9.21
N GLU A 159 8.19 42.63 9.65
CA GLU A 159 7.44 43.51 8.71
C GLU A 159 8.32 43.90 7.52
N GLY A 160 8.12 43.24 6.21
CA GLY A 160 8.68 43.85 4.97
C GLY A 160 9.39 42.79 4.11
N THR A 161 9.30 41.40 4.36
CA THR A 161 9.91 40.43 3.40
C THR A 161 8.78 39.76 2.60
N PRO A 162 9.07 39.58 1.23
CA PRO A 162 8.05 38.95 0.39
C PRO A 162 7.74 37.51 0.86
N HIS A 163 6.57 37.23 1.40
CA HIS A 163 5.96 36.00 1.92
C HIS A 163 6.22 34.80 0.99
N ARG A 164 7.18 33.89 1.46
CA ARG A 164 7.17 32.65 0.63
C ARG A 164 6.41 31.55 1.37
N PHE A 165 5.24 31.02 0.79
CA PHE A 165 4.24 30.17 1.48
C PHE A 165 4.49 28.70 1.13
N SER A 166 5.75 28.42 0.34
CA SER A 166 5.90 27.00 -0.03
C SER A 166 7.38 26.67 -0.24
N TRP A 167 7.83 25.53 0.03
CA TRP A 167 9.18 25.01 -0.27
C TRP A 167 9.05 23.66 -0.99
N PRO A 168 9.94 23.47 -2.03
CA PRO A 168 10.76 24.48 -2.70
C PRO A 168 9.91 25.43 -3.57
N TYR A 169 10.39 26.70 -3.62
CA TYR A 169 9.69 27.64 -4.52
C TYR A 169 10.39 27.67 -5.89
N VAL A 170 9.63 27.20 -6.88
CA VAL A 170 10.28 27.11 -8.20
C VAL A 170 9.37 27.81 -9.22
N GLU A 171 9.93 28.80 -9.98
CA GLU A 171 9.11 29.57 -10.94
C GLU A 171 9.38 29.10 -12.38
N ASP A 172 10.48 28.43 -12.51
CA ASP A 172 10.86 27.98 -13.86
C ASP A 172 10.14 26.67 -14.23
N LYS A 173 9.41 26.79 -15.41
CA LYS A 173 8.58 25.63 -15.82
C LYS A 173 9.46 24.44 -16.21
N SER A 174 10.54 24.73 -16.91
CA SER A 174 11.42 23.61 -17.33
C SER A 174 12.02 22.90 -16.10
N TYR A 175 12.31 23.69 -15.14
CA TYR A 175 12.89 23.10 -13.91
C TYR A 175 11.84 22.23 -13.19
N LEU A 176 10.58 22.62 -13.19
CA LEU A 176 9.52 21.84 -12.52
C LEU A 176 9.28 20.52 -13.24
N TRP A 177 9.24 20.66 -14.55
CA TRP A 177 8.96 19.43 -15.29
C TRP A 177 10.15 18.46 -15.23
N THR A 178 11.27 18.97 -15.15
CA THR A 178 12.45 18.07 -15.08
C THR A 178 12.47 17.29 -13.76
N TRP A 179 12.16 18.03 -12.69
CA TRP A 179 12.43 17.37 -11.38
C TRP A 179 11.13 16.83 -10.79
N LEU A 180 9.97 17.16 -11.39
CA LEU A 180 8.72 16.59 -10.87
C LEU A 180 8.20 15.52 -11.83
N PHE A 181 8.79 15.52 -13.03
CA PHE A 181 8.23 14.54 -13.99
C PHE A 181 9.38 13.77 -14.65
N GLY A 182 10.34 14.40 -15.36
CA GLY A 182 11.40 13.73 -16.14
C GLY A 182 12.25 12.79 -15.27
N VAL A 183 12.88 13.44 -14.22
CA VAL A 183 13.85 12.65 -13.41
C VAL A 183 13.10 11.57 -12.63
N PRO A 184 12.00 11.87 -11.99
CA PRO A 184 11.28 10.79 -11.31
C PRO A 184 10.87 9.67 -12.28
N LEU A 185 10.44 10.03 -13.48
CA LEU A 185 10.09 8.99 -14.46
C LEU A 185 11.31 8.11 -14.78
N ALA A 186 12.45 8.77 -14.94
CA ALA A 186 13.66 7.96 -15.15
C ALA A 186 13.92 7.02 -13.96
N ALA A 187 13.79 7.58 -12.74
CA ALA A 187 14.01 6.73 -11.56
C ALA A 187 13.00 5.58 -11.52
N TYR A 188 11.77 5.87 -11.90
CA TYR A 188 10.78 4.79 -11.94
C TYR A 188 11.16 3.74 -12.98
N THR A 189 11.55 4.23 -14.16
CA THR A 189 11.95 3.28 -15.21
C THR A 189 13.10 2.38 -14.74
N LEU A 190 14.01 3.01 -14.06
CA LEU A 190 15.09 2.18 -13.51
C LEU A 190 14.52 1.08 -12.59
N TRP A 191 13.63 1.49 -11.71
CA TRP A 191 13.01 0.46 -10.85
C TRP A 191 12.29 -0.60 -11.69
N GLN A 192 11.51 -0.15 -12.68
CA GLN A 192 10.74 -1.10 -13.50
C GLN A 192 11.67 -2.10 -14.19
N VAL A 193 12.77 -1.65 -14.72
CA VAL A 193 13.73 -2.56 -15.38
C VAL A 193 14.33 -3.54 -14.35
N LEU A 194 14.70 -2.96 -13.19
CA LEU A 194 15.27 -3.86 -12.16
C LEU A 194 14.23 -4.90 -11.71
N TYR A 195 13.02 -4.40 -11.59
CA TYR A 195 11.98 -5.35 -11.16
C TYR A 195 11.80 -6.45 -12.21
N PHE A 196 11.70 -6.05 -13.42
CA PHE A 196 11.54 -7.04 -14.50
C PHE A 196 12.70 -8.05 -14.52
N LEU A 197 13.88 -7.54 -14.35
CA LEU A 197 15.05 -8.44 -14.40
C LEU A 197 15.04 -9.43 -13.22
N ILE A 198 14.72 -8.92 -12.04
CA ILE A 198 14.83 -9.79 -10.83
C ILE A 198 13.65 -10.76 -10.81
N VAL A 199 12.46 -10.27 -11.11
CA VAL A 199 11.28 -11.12 -10.84
C VAL A 199 10.96 -11.93 -12.10
N ASN A 200 11.11 -11.29 -13.24
CA ASN A 200 10.60 -11.99 -14.43
C ASN A 200 11.72 -12.75 -15.16
N VAL A 201 12.99 -12.36 -14.83
CA VAL A 201 14.05 -13.11 -15.55
C VAL A 201 14.77 -14.02 -14.55
N LEU A 202 15.20 -13.51 -13.42
CA LEU A 202 16.08 -14.29 -12.54
C LEU A 202 15.24 -15.28 -11.70
N ARG A 203 14.04 -14.89 -11.40
CA ARG A 203 13.32 -15.77 -10.45
C ARG A 203 12.13 -16.40 -11.16
N ARG A 204 12.25 -16.46 -12.43
CA ARG A 204 11.12 -17.00 -13.22
C ARG A 204 10.88 -18.48 -12.89
N GLN A 205 11.96 -19.19 -12.75
CA GLN A 205 11.79 -20.65 -12.52
C GLN A 205 11.16 -20.90 -11.14
N ARG A 206 11.53 -20.15 -10.24
CA ARG A 206 10.93 -20.28 -8.89
C ARG A 206 9.44 -19.93 -8.92
N LEU A 207 9.12 -18.88 -9.66
CA LEU A 207 7.69 -18.49 -9.70
C LEU A 207 6.86 -19.54 -10.43
N LEU A 208 7.54 -20.24 -11.39
CA LEU A 208 6.79 -21.29 -12.10
C LEU A 208 6.65 -22.55 -11.26
N ARG A 209 7.59 -22.72 -10.38
CA ARG A 209 7.61 -23.99 -9.62
C ARG A 209 6.73 -23.87 -8.37
N ASP A 210 6.59 -22.59 -7.94
CA ASP A 210 5.81 -22.45 -6.70
C ASP A 210 4.70 -21.40 -6.91
N PRO A 211 3.50 -21.94 -7.14
CA PRO A 211 2.38 -21.01 -7.42
C PRO A 211 1.96 -20.24 -6.15
N GLU A 212 2.46 -20.68 -5.03
CA GLU A 212 2.08 -19.96 -3.78
C GLU A 212 2.88 -18.66 -3.63
N VAL A 213 3.91 -18.51 -4.43
CA VAL A 213 4.67 -17.24 -4.36
C VAL A 213 3.89 -16.15 -5.13
N MET A 214 3.65 -15.15 -4.38
CA MET A 214 2.72 -14.14 -4.95
C MET A 214 3.52 -12.87 -5.32
N THR A 215 3.17 -12.32 -6.59
CA THR A 215 3.64 -10.98 -7.01
C THR A 215 2.43 -10.07 -7.25
N SER A 216 2.75 -8.81 -7.30
CA SER A 216 1.64 -7.85 -7.53
C SER A 216 0.89 -8.19 -8.83
N TYR A 217 1.63 -8.61 -9.85
CA TYR A 217 0.94 -8.97 -11.10
C TYR A 217 -0.03 -10.14 -10.88
N ARG A 218 0.41 -11.16 -10.21
CA ARG A 218 -0.46 -12.34 -10.04
C ARG A 218 -1.70 -11.99 -9.21
N GLU A 219 -1.36 -11.18 -8.20
CA GLU A 219 -2.50 -10.87 -7.31
C GLU A 219 -3.51 -9.95 -8.02
N LEU A 220 -3.05 -8.96 -8.63
CA LEU A 220 -4.00 -8.02 -9.26
C LEU A 220 -4.68 -8.66 -10.47
N SER A 221 -3.95 -9.43 -11.14
CA SER A 221 -4.59 -10.13 -12.28
C SER A 221 -5.69 -11.09 -11.81
N LYS A 222 -5.36 -11.77 -10.75
CA LYS A 222 -6.39 -12.70 -10.22
C LYS A 222 -7.63 -11.91 -9.76
N LYS A 223 -7.34 -10.80 -9.14
CA LYS A 223 -8.47 -9.99 -8.65
C LYS A 223 -9.26 -9.40 -9.83
N ALA A 224 -8.57 -8.93 -10.77
CA ALA A 224 -9.26 -8.35 -11.94
C ALA A 224 -10.05 -9.41 -12.72
N GLN A 225 -9.46 -10.55 -12.84
CA GLN A 225 -10.19 -11.63 -13.54
C GLN A 225 -11.45 -12.03 -12.77
N LYS A 226 -11.26 -11.94 -11.57
CA LYS A 226 -12.41 -12.41 -10.76
C LYS A 226 -13.54 -11.37 -10.78
N ALA A 227 -13.19 -10.19 -10.75
CA ALA A 227 -14.20 -9.12 -10.70
C ALA A 227 -14.69 -8.79 -12.11
N ASN A 228 -14.06 -9.51 -13.02
CA ASN A 228 -14.32 -9.14 -14.43
C ASN A 228 -14.52 -7.62 -14.60
N ASN A 229 -13.49 -6.97 -14.14
CA ASN A 229 -13.59 -5.48 -14.21
C ASN A 229 -12.84 -4.95 -15.42
N ILE A 230 -12.88 -3.65 -15.51
CA ILE A 230 -12.34 -2.96 -16.70
C ILE A 230 -10.85 -3.28 -16.86
N TRP A 231 -10.16 -3.54 -15.76
CA TRP A 231 -8.71 -3.80 -15.86
C TRP A 231 -8.42 -5.16 -16.51
N TRP A 232 -9.35 -6.10 -16.25
CA TRP A 232 -9.18 -7.42 -16.88
C TRP A 232 -9.43 -7.33 -18.39
N ARG A 233 -10.37 -6.51 -18.71
CA ARG A 233 -10.66 -6.39 -20.16
C ARG A 233 -9.53 -5.66 -20.88
N LEU A 234 -9.03 -4.71 -20.22
CA LEU A 234 -7.95 -3.93 -20.86
C LEU A 234 -6.65 -4.76 -20.96
N SER A 235 -6.48 -5.54 -19.97
CA SER A 235 -5.22 -6.33 -19.98
C SER A 235 -5.27 -7.39 -21.07
N GLY A 236 -6.39 -7.75 -21.67
CA GLY A 236 -6.51 -8.82 -22.69
C GLY A 236 -6.61 -8.23 -24.10
N LEU A 237 -6.44 -6.94 -24.29
CA LEU A 237 -6.62 -6.32 -25.61
C LEU A 237 -5.61 -6.86 -26.62
N LEU A 238 -4.44 -7.25 -26.13
CA LEU A 238 -3.42 -7.76 -27.08
C LEU A 238 -3.36 -9.29 -27.01
N GLY A 239 -4.43 -9.92 -26.47
CA GLY A 239 -4.46 -11.39 -26.36
C GLY A 239 -4.09 -11.88 -24.95
N ASP A 240 -4.57 -13.08 -24.54
CA ASP A 240 -4.40 -13.60 -23.17
C ASP A 240 -2.93 -13.96 -22.89
N GLN A 241 -2.17 -14.12 -23.97
CA GLN A 241 -0.76 -14.52 -23.79
C GLN A 241 0.11 -13.29 -23.50
N ASN A 242 -0.46 -12.08 -23.77
CA ASN A 242 0.39 -10.87 -23.58
C ASN A 242 -0.10 -10.05 -22.38
N ARG A 243 -0.70 -10.71 -21.40
CA ARG A 243 -1.32 -9.95 -20.28
C ARG A 243 -0.23 -9.37 -19.37
N LEU A 244 0.89 -10.11 -19.31
CA LEU A 244 1.97 -9.52 -18.49
C LEU A 244 2.49 -8.22 -19.14
N LEU A 245 2.70 -8.30 -20.46
CA LEU A 245 3.13 -7.08 -21.17
C LEU A 245 2.11 -5.95 -21.02
N MET A 246 0.86 -6.29 -21.11
CA MET A 246 -0.17 -5.25 -20.97
C MET A 246 -0.17 -4.68 -19.56
N TYR A 247 0.03 -5.57 -18.66
CA TYR A 247 0.15 -5.08 -17.28
C TYR A 247 1.28 -4.05 -17.14
N ILE A 248 2.43 -4.33 -17.73
CA ILE A 248 3.57 -3.40 -17.64
C ILE A 248 3.21 -2.08 -18.36
N LEU A 249 2.50 -2.24 -19.48
CA LEU A 249 2.15 -1.02 -20.24
C LEU A 249 1.12 -0.18 -19.46
N LEU A 250 0.08 -0.84 -18.98
CA LEU A 250 -0.93 -0.10 -18.20
C LEU A 250 -0.30 0.57 -16.97
N GLN A 251 0.53 -0.16 -16.34
CA GLN A 251 1.22 0.45 -15.19
C GLN A 251 2.07 1.66 -15.61
N ALA A 252 2.72 1.52 -16.79
CA ALA A 252 3.54 2.67 -17.28
C ALA A 252 2.64 3.88 -17.57
N VAL A 253 1.53 3.57 -18.18
CA VAL A 253 0.62 4.69 -18.50
C VAL A 253 0.08 5.30 -17.20
N PHE A 254 -0.30 4.38 -16.32
CA PHE A 254 -0.76 4.85 -14.99
C PHE A 254 0.29 5.74 -14.33
N THR A 255 1.51 5.41 -14.39
CA THR A 255 2.57 6.17 -13.69
C THR A 255 2.78 7.52 -14.40
N VAL A 256 2.81 7.46 -15.71
CA VAL A 256 3.05 8.72 -16.45
C VAL A 256 1.89 9.69 -16.16
N ALA A 257 0.68 9.15 -16.19
CA ALA A 257 -0.48 10.03 -16.01
C ALA A 257 -0.49 10.60 -14.58
N THR A 258 -0.29 9.74 -13.63
CA THR A 258 -0.39 10.23 -12.23
C THR A 258 0.78 11.15 -11.89
N MET A 259 1.93 10.93 -12.44
CA MET A 259 3.06 11.85 -12.15
C MET A 259 2.81 13.22 -12.80
N ALA A 260 2.18 13.15 -13.99
CA ALA A 260 1.86 14.44 -14.64
C ALA A 260 0.91 15.26 -13.78
N LEU A 261 0.04 14.59 -13.05
CA LEU A 261 -0.94 15.30 -12.20
C LEU A 261 -0.27 15.93 -10.97
N THR A 262 0.95 15.47 -10.76
CA THR A 262 1.65 15.99 -9.55
C THR A 262 2.07 17.45 -9.76
N VAL A 263 2.22 17.83 -11.01
CA VAL A 263 2.74 19.19 -11.25
C VAL A 263 1.72 20.24 -10.78
N PRO A 264 0.48 20.10 -11.24
CA PRO A 264 -0.47 21.09 -10.75
C PRO A 264 -0.71 20.95 -9.23
N ILE A 265 -0.61 19.74 -8.69
CA ILE A 265 -0.75 19.56 -7.22
C ILE A 265 0.40 20.26 -6.49
N PHE A 266 1.53 20.21 -7.16
CA PHE A 266 2.71 20.82 -6.51
C PHE A 266 2.59 22.34 -6.51
N LEU A 267 1.92 22.94 -7.41
CA LEU A 267 1.92 24.41 -7.58
C LEU A 267 0.81 25.04 -6.74
N SER A 268 -0.17 24.21 -6.25
CA SER A 268 -1.31 24.87 -5.59
C SER A 268 -1.58 24.19 -4.23
N TYR A 269 -1.64 25.09 -3.23
CA TYR A 269 -1.97 24.57 -1.88
C TYR A 269 -3.37 23.96 -1.86
N GLU A 270 -4.28 24.63 -2.51
CA GLU A 270 -5.69 24.15 -2.47
C GLU A 270 -5.82 22.76 -3.12
N PHE A 271 -5.08 22.68 -4.28
CA PHE A 271 -5.16 21.36 -4.94
C PHE A 271 -4.51 20.27 -4.08
N HIS A 272 -3.38 20.59 -3.52
CA HIS A 272 -2.71 19.58 -2.68
C HIS A 272 -3.58 19.21 -1.46
N ALA A 273 -4.24 20.24 -0.81
CA ALA A 273 -5.08 19.96 0.37
C ALA A 273 -6.29 19.11 -0.03
N ILE A 274 -6.93 19.48 -1.12
CA ILE A 274 -8.10 18.70 -1.59
C ILE A 274 -7.67 17.25 -1.90
N PHE A 275 -6.51 17.19 -2.51
CA PHE A 275 -6.05 15.83 -2.83
C PHE A 275 -5.78 15.02 -1.56
N GLN A 276 -5.24 15.68 -0.46
CA GLN A 276 -5.03 14.93 0.81
C GLN A 276 -6.37 14.47 1.39
N ILE A 277 -7.39 15.30 1.28
CA ILE A 277 -8.70 14.93 1.83
C ILE A 277 -9.30 13.78 1.00
N LEU A 278 -9.11 13.93 -0.25
CA LEU A 278 -9.62 12.86 -1.10
C LEU A 278 -8.97 11.51 -0.77
N LYS A 279 -7.67 11.46 -0.56
CA LYS A 279 -6.97 10.19 -0.27
C LYS A 279 -7.49 9.57 1.04
N VAL A 280 -7.59 10.45 2.02
CA VAL A 280 -8.04 9.91 3.33
C VAL A 280 -9.49 9.45 3.20
N SER A 281 -10.30 10.25 2.50
CA SER A 281 -11.72 9.85 2.35
C SER A 281 -11.84 8.52 1.59
N ALA A 282 -11.10 8.43 0.53
CA ALA A 282 -11.16 7.18 -0.25
C ALA A 282 -10.79 5.97 0.61
N SER A 283 -9.76 6.10 1.43
CA SER A 283 -9.31 4.92 2.21
C SER A 283 -10.31 4.61 3.32
N VAL A 284 -10.91 5.63 3.87
CA VAL A 284 -11.89 5.40 4.96
C VAL A 284 -13.18 4.83 4.36
N TRP A 285 -13.61 5.44 3.24
CA TRP A 285 -14.80 4.88 2.57
C TRP A 285 -14.61 3.41 2.20
N ASN A 286 -13.49 3.12 1.64
CA ASN A 286 -13.23 1.71 1.31
C ASN A 286 -13.15 0.82 2.57
N GLY A 287 -12.58 1.37 3.61
CA GLY A 287 -12.56 0.61 4.89
C GLY A 287 -13.97 0.34 5.40
N GLY A 288 -14.80 1.35 5.33
CA GLY A 288 -16.21 1.16 5.75
C GLY A 288 -16.91 0.09 4.90
N SER A 289 -16.68 0.20 3.61
CA SER A 289 -17.28 -0.81 2.73
C SER A 289 -16.78 -2.22 3.06
N PHE A 290 -15.54 -2.28 3.39
CA PHE A 290 -14.98 -3.58 3.78
C PHE A 290 -15.65 -4.10 5.06
N LEU A 291 -15.88 -3.25 5.97
CA LEU A 291 -16.43 -3.70 7.27
C LEU A 291 -17.92 -4.04 7.12
N LEU A 292 -18.55 -3.28 6.24
CA LEU A 292 -20.01 -3.44 6.23
C LEU A 292 -20.42 -4.45 5.16
N GLU A 293 -19.60 -4.65 4.23
CA GLU A 293 -20.08 -5.54 3.15
C GLU A 293 -19.21 -6.81 3.05
N VAL A 294 -17.97 -6.67 3.19
CA VAL A 294 -17.08 -7.82 2.89
C VAL A 294 -16.99 -8.72 4.12
N MET A 295 -16.91 -8.15 5.30
CA MET A 295 -16.66 -8.99 6.49
C MET A 295 -17.90 -9.84 6.80
N PRO A 296 -19.07 -9.29 6.75
CA PRO A 296 -20.24 -10.13 7.03
C PRO A 296 -20.38 -11.26 6.00
N ARG A 297 -20.19 -10.88 4.82
CA ARG A 297 -20.28 -11.93 3.78
C ARG A 297 -19.28 -13.06 4.07
N GLN A 298 -18.18 -12.70 4.60
CA GLN A 298 -17.16 -13.74 4.90
C GLN A 298 -17.63 -14.67 6.03
N VAL A 299 -18.29 -14.11 6.91
CA VAL A 299 -18.75 -14.93 8.04
C VAL A 299 -19.84 -15.91 7.56
N ILE A 300 -20.68 -15.36 6.69
CA ILE A 300 -21.77 -16.23 6.18
C ILE A 300 -21.17 -17.39 5.38
N VAL A 301 -20.26 -17.03 4.57
CA VAL A 301 -19.62 -18.09 3.75
C VAL A 301 -18.91 -19.11 4.66
N LYS A 302 -18.20 -18.61 5.67
CA LYS A 302 -17.49 -19.54 6.59
C LYS A 302 -18.49 -20.44 7.32
N GLU A 303 -19.63 -19.89 7.60
CA GLU A 303 -20.65 -20.70 8.32
C GLU A 303 -21.28 -21.74 7.39
N LYS A 304 -21.50 -21.34 6.17
CA LYS A 304 -22.05 -22.29 5.18
C LYS A 304 -21.07 -23.44 4.90
N LYS A 305 -19.81 -23.15 4.90
CA LYS A 305 -18.81 -24.22 4.69
C LYS A 305 -18.76 -25.17 5.88
N LYS A 306 -18.97 -24.63 7.05
CA LYS A 306 -18.97 -25.48 8.27
C LYS A 306 -20.22 -26.35 8.34
N SER A 307 -21.34 -25.91 7.71
CA SER A 307 -22.62 -26.65 7.79
C SER A 307 -22.75 -27.61 6.60
N GLY A 308 -21.59 -27.87 5.80
CA GLY A 308 -21.57 -28.93 4.76
C GLY A 308 -22.47 -28.57 3.57
N ASN A 309 -23.15 -27.32 3.50
CA ASN A 309 -23.96 -26.90 2.33
C ASN A 309 -23.08 -26.35 1.20
N GLN A 310 -23.07 -27.10 -0.07
CA GLN A 310 -22.34 -26.68 -1.29
C GLN A 310 -22.58 -25.19 -1.59
N VAL A 311 -21.56 -24.40 -1.32
CA VAL A 311 -21.47 -22.97 -1.69
C VAL A 311 -21.51 -22.84 -3.22
N PRO A 312 -22.61 -22.26 -3.89
CA PRO A 312 -22.57 -22.05 -5.35
C PRO A 312 -21.21 -21.48 -5.81
N CYS A 313 -20.41 -22.17 -6.66
CA CYS A 313 -19.17 -22.01 -7.45
C CYS A 313 -18.92 -20.54 -7.78
N GLN A 314 -19.89 -19.56 -7.38
CA GLN A 314 -19.57 -18.14 -7.62
C GLN A 314 -19.16 -17.44 -6.32
N GLN A 315 -19.24 -18.20 -5.15
CA GLN A 315 -19.01 -17.67 -3.79
C GLN A 315 -17.87 -18.41 -3.09
N GLN A 316 -17.29 -19.46 -3.72
CA GLN A 316 -16.11 -20.26 -3.30
C GLN A 316 -14.82 -19.61 -3.80
N ASP A 317 -14.84 -18.40 -4.28
CA ASP A 317 -13.60 -18.01 -4.99
C ASP A 317 -13.09 -16.67 -4.46
N GLN A 318 -13.77 -16.16 -3.24
CA GLN A 318 -13.26 -15.00 -2.45
C GLN A 318 -12.23 -15.47 -1.43
N HIS A 319 -11.94 -16.83 -1.41
CA HIS A 319 -10.89 -17.47 -0.60
C HIS A 319 -9.50 -16.89 -0.89
N SER A 320 -9.26 -15.86 -1.80
CA SER A 320 -7.84 -15.43 -1.90
C SER A 320 -7.54 -14.30 -0.92
N ASP A 321 -8.64 -13.87 -0.20
CA ASP A 321 -8.27 -12.94 0.91
C ASP A 321 -8.15 -13.69 2.23
N LEU A 322 -8.39 -15.02 2.19
CA LEU A 322 -8.39 -15.95 3.34
C LEU A 322 -7.41 -17.09 3.11
N THR A 323 -6.53 -17.26 2.12
CA THR A 323 -5.55 -18.36 2.38
C THR A 323 -4.48 -17.86 3.35
N GLU A 324 -4.77 -16.84 4.21
CA GLU A 324 -3.62 -16.53 5.08
C GLU A 324 -4.05 -16.57 6.55
N ASN A 325 -5.22 -17.15 6.92
CA ASN A 325 -5.38 -17.31 8.39
C ASN A 325 -5.99 -18.66 8.71
N ALA A 326 -6.20 -19.59 7.68
CA ALA A 326 -6.76 -20.91 8.01
C ALA A 326 -5.69 -21.99 7.79
N MET A 327 -4.37 -21.61 7.46
CA MET A 327 -3.35 -22.69 7.46
C MET A 327 -2.69 -22.82 8.83
N GLN A 328 -3.32 -22.37 9.91
CA GLN A 328 -2.74 -22.52 11.27
C GLN A 328 -3.48 -23.62 12.04
N ALA A 329 -4.02 -24.68 11.26
CA ALA A 329 -4.44 -25.80 12.15
C ALA A 329 -4.35 -27.12 11.38
N ASN A 330 -3.47 -27.21 10.28
CA ASN A 330 -3.36 -28.63 9.90
C ASN A 330 -1.92 -28.96 9.51
N GLY A 331 -0.90 -28.53 10.32
CA GLY A 331 0.40 -29.22 10.08
C GLY A 331 0.66 -30.28 11.15
N SER A 332 -0.22 -31.31 11.23
CA SER A 332 0.40 -32.50 11.86
C SER A 332 -0.29 -33.76 11.34
N SER A 333 0.34 -34.39 10.32
CA SER A 333 0.79 -35.81 10.30
C SER A 333 0.18 -36.52 9.08
N VAL A 334 0.86 -36.37 7.91
CA VAL A 334 0.64 -37.62 7.13
C VAL A 334 2.01 -38.19 6.75
N THR A 335 2.76 -38.89 7.74
CA THR A 335 3.61 -40.08 7.48
C THR A 335 2.89 -41.06 6.54
N HIS A 336 3.08 -40.89 5.26
CA HIS A 336 2.98 -41.91 4.19
C HIS A 336 3.81 -43.15 4.54
N GLN A 337 3.21 -44.13 5.28
CA GLN A 337 3.35 -45.60 5.16
C GLN A 337 2.53 -46.12 3.97
N SER A 338 3.19 -46.65 2.91
CA SER A 338 3.31 -48.05 2.47
C SER A 338 3.32 -48.11 0.94
N GLU A 339 4.43 -48.65 0.45
CA GLU A 339 4.86 -49.86 -0.26
C GLU A 339 5.93 -49.50 -1.30
#